data_AF-A0A1G3PPV6-F1
#
_entry.id   AF-A0A1G3PPV6-F1
#
_cell.length_a   1.000
_cell.length_b   1.000
_cell.length_c   1.000
_cell.angle_alpha   90.00
_cell.angle_beta   90.00
_cell.angle_gamma   90.00
#
_symmetry.space_group_name_H-M   'P 1'
#
loop_
_entity.id
_entity.type
_entity.pdbx_description
1 polymer ?
#
loop_
_entity_poly.entity_id
_entity_poly.type
_entity_poly.pdbx_seq_one_letter_code
_entity_poly.pdbx_strand_id
1 'polypeptide(L)'
;MNEAYFGFDELPSIVWSRGRIKKRYTRLTLGSYHHKKNEIRIHPLFRERELPGYVLDYVIYHELLHFEDRSRLAKRRRGERVHTSNFHSREHNFPHKREATRYVREMMKNGIP
;
A
#
# COMPACT_ATOMS: atom_id res chain seq x y z
N MET A 1 4.21 -8.04 11.56
CA MET A 1 4.44 -6.70 12.16
C MET A 1 3.28 -5.70 11.93
N ASN A 2 2.15 -6.09 11.34
CA ASN A 2 1.01 -5.16 11.09
C ASN A 2 -0.17 -5.32 12.07
N GLU A 3 -0.33 -6.49 12.69
CA GLU A 3 -1.43 -6.77 13.63
C GLU A 3 -1.43 -5.85 14.87
N ALA A 4 -0.26 -5.35 15.27
CA ALA A 4 -0.12 -4.42 16.40
C ALA A 4 -0.72 -3.02 16.15
N TYR A 5 -0.94 -2.64 14.88
CA TYR A 5 -1.43 -1.31 14.53
C TYR A 5 -2.96 -1.24 14.41
N PHE A 6 -3.61 -2.38 14.25
CA PHE A 6 -5.00 -2.43 13.81
C PHE A 6 -5.76 -3.54 14.54
N GLY A 7 -6.50 -3.16 15.58
CA GLY A 7 -7.40 -4.06 16.32
C GLY A 7 -8.74 -4.27 15.60
N PHE A 8 -8.71 -4.69 14.33
CA PHE A 8 -9.93 -4.93 13.55
C PHE A 8 -10.46 -6.35 13.78
N ASP A 9 -11.78 -6.48 13.93
CA ASP A 9 -12.47 -7.78 14.03
C ASP A 9 -12.48 -8.55 12.70
N GLU A 10 -12.35 -7.83 11.58
CA GLU A 10 -12.26 -8.39 10.22
C GLU A 10 -11.12 -7.70 9.47
N LEU A 11 -10.19 -8.48 8.91
CA LEU A 11 -9.09 -7.98 8.08
C LEU A 11 -9.32 -8.30 6.61
N PRO A 12 -8.91 -7.41 5.69
CA PRO A 12 -8.95 -7.71 4.26
C PRO A 12 -8.01 -8.85 3.91
N SER A 13 -8.43 -9.70 2.97
CA SER A 13 -7.57 -10.77 2.44
C SER A 13 -6.40 -10.18 1.64
N ILE A 14 -5.20 -10.77 1.75
CA ILE A 14 -4.02 -10.34 0.98
C ILE A 14 -3.84 -11.26 -0.22
N VAL A 15 -3.77 -10.66 -1.41
CA VAL A 15 -3.62 -11.40 -2.67
C VAL A 15 -2.52 -10.81 -3.55
N TRP A 16 -1.94 -11.65 -4.40
CA TRP A 16 -0.96 -11.22 -5.40
C TRP A 16 -1.63 -10.71 -6.68
N SER A 17 -1.20 -9.55 -7.17
CA SER A 17 -1.58 -9.09 -8.51
C SER A 17 -0.94 -9.96 -9.59
N ARG A 18 -1.66 -10.17 -10.70
CA ARG A 18 -1.25 -11.03 -11.83
C ARG A 18 -0.51 -10.29 -12.96
N GLY A 19 -0.12 -9.03 -12.73
CA GLY A 19 0.56 -8.21 -13.73
C GLY A 19 2.01 -8.65 -13.97
N ARG A 20 2.55 -8.34 -15.15
CA ARG A 20 3.97 -8.58 -15.44
C ARG A 20 4.84 -7.49 -14.79
N ILE A 21 6.00 -7.89 -14.28
CA ILE A 21 7.03 -6.96 -13.81
C ILE A 21 7.73 -6.32 -15.02
N LYS A 22 7.80 -4.99 -15.04
CA LYS A 22 8.52 -4.22 -16.06
C LYS A 22 9.83 -3.69 -15.48
N LYS A 23 10.87 -3.58 -16.33
CA LYS A 23 12.17 -3.00 -15.93
C LYS A 23 12.07 -1.53 -15.54
N ARG A 24 11.13 -0.78 -16.13
CA ARG A 24 10.88 0.64 -15.85
C ARG A 24 9.38 0.92 -15.77
N TYR A 25 8.99 1.77 -14.83
CA TYR A 25 7.63 2.24 -14.63
C TYR A 25 7.61 3.77 -14.61
N THR A 26 6.64 4.38 -15.30
CA THR A 26 6.34 5.81 -15.14
C THR A 26 5.57 6.07 -13.84
N ARG A 27 4.72 5.12 -13.45
CA ARG A 27 4.02 5.04 -12.16
C ARG A 27 4.00 3.59 -11.70
N LEU A 28 4.29 3.36 -10.43
CA LEU A 28 4.30 2.03 -9.82
C LEU A 28 3.33 2.00 -8.64
N THR A 29 2.32 1.15 -8.73
CA THR A 29 1.39 0.86 -7.63
C THR A 29 1.83 -0.45 -6.98
N LEU A 30 2.39 -0.36 -5.78
CA LEU A 30 2.93 -1.52 -5.05
C LEU A 30 1.85 -2.27 -4.25
N GLY A 31 0.79 -1.57 -3.84
CA GLY A 31 -0.37 -2.10 -3.15
C GLY A 31 -1.64 -1.41 -3.63
N SER A 32 -2.79 -2.06 -3.44
CA SER A 32 -4.10 -1.42 -3.59
C SER A 32 -5.18 -2.16 -2.80
N TYR A 33 -5.97 -1.45 -2.02
CA TYR A 33 -7.15 -1.96 -1.34
C TYR A 33 -8.41 -1.85 -2.22
N HIS A 34 -9.17 -2.94 -2.30
CA HIS A 34 -10.42 -3.02 -3.06
C HIS A 34 -11.65 -3.19 -2.15
N HIS A 35 -12.30 -2.07 -1.81
CA HIS A 35 -13.42 -2.03 -0.87
C HIS A 35 -14.54 -3.05 -1.13
N LYS A 36 -14.99 -3.28 -2.38
CA LYS A 36 -16.11 -4.22 -2.63
C LYS A 36 -15.76 -5.69 -2.39
N LYS A 37 -14.47 -6.03 -2.42
CA LYS A 37 -13.98 -7.41 -2.32
C LYS A 37 -13.29 -7.68 -0.99
N ASN A 38 -13.13 -6.64 -0.17
CA ASN A 38 -12.34 -6.67 1.05
C ASN A 38 -10.96 -7.34 0.85
N GLU A 39 -10.21 -6.91 -0.17
CA GLU A 39 -8.89 -7.46 -0.51
C GLU A 39 -7.83 -6.37 -0.64
N ILE A 40 -6.62 -6.65 -0.15
CA ILE A 40 -5.38 -5.92 -0.40
C ILE A 40 -4.63 -6.67 -1.50
N ARG A 41 -4.44 -6.03 -2.64
CA ARG A 41 -3.62 -6.57 -3.73
C ARG A 41 -2.20 -6.05 -3.64
N ILE A 42 -1.25 -6.96 -3.53
CA ILE A 42 0.18 -6.65 -3.50
C ILE A 42 0.79 -6.91 -4.88
N HIS A 43 1.66 -6.00 -5.33
CA HIS A 43 2.37 -6.14 -6.59
C HIS A 43 3.30 -7.36 -6.54
N PRO A 44 3.41 -8.17 -7.61
CA PRO A 44 4.24 -9.38 -7.64
C PRO A 44 5.74 -9.12 -7.42
N LEU A 45 6.16 -7.85 -7.43
CA LEU A 45 7.54 -7.46 -7.19
C LEU A 45 8.06 -7.95 -5.84
N PHE A 46 7.23 -7.97 -4.80
CA PHE A 46 7.62 -8.48 -3.49
C PHE A 46 7.76 -10.00 -3.45
N ARG A 47 7.26 -10.73 -4.44
CA ARG A 47 7.43 -12.18 -4.55
C ARG A 47 8.61 -12.56 -5.43
N GLU A 48 8.83 -11.81 -6.51
CA GLU A 48 9.84 -12.13 -7.52
C GLU A 48 11.20 -11.47 -7.25
N ARG A 49 11.27 -10.46 -6.36
CA ARG A 49 12.49 -9.72 -6.03
C ARG A 49 12.68 -9.61 -4.52
N GLU A 50 13.94 -9.53 -4.10
CA GLU A 50 14.32 -9.32 -2.71
C GLU A 50 14.21 -7.84 -2.32
N LEU A 51 12.96 -7.40 -2.11
CA LEU A 51 12.69 -6.09 -1.52
C LEU A 51 12.84 -6.17 0.01
N PRO A 52 13.32 -5.10 0.67
CA PRO A 52 13.37 -5.08 2.13
C PRO A 52 11.98 -5.23 2.76
N GLY A 53 11.86 -6.03 3.83
CA GLY A 53 10.59 -6.32 4.49
C GLY A 53 9.83 -5.07 4.95
N TYR A 54 10.53 -4.04 5.42
CA TYR A 54 9.91 -2.76 5.83
C TYR A 54 9.15 -2.05 4.69
N VAL A 55 9.50 -2.32 3.43
CA VAL A 55 8.79 -1.77 2.27
C VAL A 55 7.45 -2.47 2.11
N LEU A 56 7.42 -3.80 2.27
CA LEU A 56 6.18 -4.57 2.23
C LEU A 56 5.27 -4.19 3.40
N ASP A 57 5.84 -4.07 4.61
CA ASP A 57 5.10 -3.65 5.79
C ASP A 57 4.47 -2.26 5.59
N TYR A 58 5.22 -1.30 5.04
CA TYR A 58 4.70 0.02 4.73
C TYR A 58 3.54 -0.03 3.71
N VAL A 59 3.67 -0.84 2.66
CA VAL A 59 2.61 -0.98 1.65
C VAL A 59 1.36 -1.57 2.26
N ILE A 60 1.47 -2.65 3.04
CA ILE A 60 0.32 -3.25 3.72
C ILE A 60 -0.30 -2.25 4.70
N TYR A 61 0.50 -1.52 5.47
CA TYR A 61 0.02 -0.48 6.38
C TYR A 61 -0.77 0.61 5.64
N HIS A 62 -0.25 1.10 4.51
CA HIS A 62 -0.94 2.09 3.67
C HIS A 62 -2.29 1.56 3.16
N GLU A 63 -2.34 0.29 2.72
CA GLU A 63 -3.60 -0.33 2.27
C GLU A 63 -4.59 -0.58 3.42
N LEU A 64 -4.10 -0.87 4.63
CA LEU A 64 -4.95 -0.97 5.82
C LEU A 64 -5.55 0.38 6.23
N LEU A 65 -4.85 1.50 6.02
CA LEU A 65 -5.46 2.82 6.19
C LEU A 65 -6.62 3.08 5.22
N HIS A 66 -6.54 2.57 3.99
CA HIS A 66 -7.67 2.62 3.05
C HIS A 66 -8.82 1.71 3.49
N PHE A 67 -8.51 0.56 4.07
CA PHE A 67 -9.50 -0.33 4.68
C PHE A 67 -10.20 0.33 5.87
N GLU A 68 -9.47 1.02 6.74
CA GLU A 68 -10.04 1.80 7.84
C GLU A 68 -10.98 2.90 7.31
N ASP A 69 -10.58 3.58 6.23
CA ASP A 69 -11.38 4.61 5.55
C ASP A 69 -12.50 4.07 4.64
N ARG A 70 -12.71 2.75 4.56
CA ARG A 70 -13.62 2.12 3.56
C ARG A 70 -15.02 2.72 3.54
N SER A 71 -15.59 3.03 4.70
CA SER A 71 -16.93 3.61 4.84
C SER A 71 -17.01 5.02 4.25
N ARG A 72 -15.95 5.81 4.42
CA ARG A 72 -15.82 7.14 3.80
C ARG A 72 -15.61 6.98 2.30
N LEU A 73 -14.71 6.09 1.88
CA LEU A 73 -14.40 5.85 0.47
C LEU A 73 -15.62 5.36 -0.33
N ALA A 74 -16.51 4.59 0.28
CA ALA A 74 -17.76 4.14 -0.34
C ALA A 74 -18.76 5.29 -0.58
N LYS A 75 -18.73 6.33 0.26
CA LYS A 75 -19.63 7.50 0.18
C LYS A 75 -19.03 8.71 -0.54
N ARG A 76 -17.75 8.63 -0.92
CA ARG A 76 -17.01 9.75 -1.51
C ARG A 76 -17.61 10.17 -2.85
N ARG A 77 -17.58 11.47 -3.14
CA ARG A 77 -18.01 11.98 -4.46
C ARG A 77 -16.92 11.75 -5.52
N ARG A 78 -17.32 11.67 -6.79
CA ARG A 78 -16.35 11.60 -7.91
C ARG A 78 -15.45 12.83 -7.88
N GLY A 79 -14.14 12.63 -7.88
CA GLY A 79 -13.13 13.70 -7.80
C GLY A 79 -12.68 14.03 -6.38
N GLU A 80 -13.33 13.51 -5.34
CA GLU A 80 -12.89 13.69 -3.95
C GLU A 80 -11.58 12.95 -3.68
N ARG A 81 -10.68 13.60 -2.94
CA ARG A 81 -9.35 13.07 -2.62
C ARG A 81 -9.46 11.81 -1.75
N VAL A 82 -8.75 10.76 -2.18
CA VAL A 82 -8.62 9.51 -1.41
C VAL A 82 -7.75 9.77 -0.19
N HIS A 83 -6.58 10.38 -0.37
CA HIS A 83 -5.67 10.72 0.73
C HIS A 83 -6.03 12.10 1.30
N THR A 84 -6.70 12.10 2.45
CA THR A 84 -7.03 13.32 3.22
C THR A 84 -5.88 13.71 4.15
N SER A 85 -5.96 14.89 4.78
CA SER A 85 -5.01 15.28 5.83
C SER A 85 -4.97 14.26 6.97
N ASN A 86 -6.13 13.73 7.38
CA ASN A 86 -6.21 12.67 8.39
C ASN A 86 -5.54 11.36 7.93
N PHE A 87 -5.71 10.99 6.66
CA PHE A 87 -5.01 9.84 6.09
C PHE A 87 -3.49 10.04 6.19
N HIS A 88 -2.98 11.20 5.75
CA HIS A 88 -1.56 11.49 5.84
C HIS A 88 -1.06 11.50 7.28
N SER A 89 -1.82 12.04 8.24
CA SER A 89 -1.44 12.03 9.65
C SER A 89 -1.19 10.60 10.16
N ARG A 90 -2.14 9.69 9.94
CA ARG A 90 -1.97 8.26 10.30
C ARG A 90 -0.81 7.61 9.55
N GLU A 91 -0.63 7.92 8.27
CA GLU A 91 0.50 7.42 7.49
C GLU A 91 1.87 7.79 8.10
N HIS A 92 1.98 8.93 8.79
CA HIS A 92 3.21 9.32 9.50
C HIS A 92 3.48 8.52 10.77
N ASN A 93 2.50 7.78 11.30
CA ASN A 93 2.68 6.94 12.49
C ASN A 93 3.43 5.65 12.18
N PHE A 94 3.62 5.30 10.90
CA PHE A 94 4.42 4.13 10.53
C PHE A 94 5.93 4.43 10.69
N PRO A 95 6.66 3.68 11.55
CA PRO A 95 8.05 4.01 11.91
C PRO A 95 9.01 4.12 10.72
N HIS A 96 8.88 3.25 9.71
CA HIS A 96 9.79 3.18 8.56
C HIS A 96 9.23 3.86 7.30
N LYS A 97 8.27 4.77 7.43
CA LYS A 97 7.60 5.42 6.29
C LYS A 97 8.62 6.08 5.36
N ARG A 98 9.56 6.83 5.95
CA ARG A 98 10.55 7.62 5.21
C ARG A 98 11.52 6.70 4.48
N GLU A 99 12.00 5.66 5.12
CA GLU A 99 12.90 4.66 4.54
C GLU A 99 12.23 3.88 3.42
N ALA A 100 10.98 3.42 3.62
CA ALA A 100 10.20 2.75 2.59
C ALA A 100 9.97 3.64 1.36
N THR A 101 9.52 4.88 1.58
CA THR A 101 9.27 5.83 0.49
C THR A 101 10.54 6.18 -0.28
N ARG A 102 11.66 6.38 0.42
CA ARG A 102 12.96 6.63 -0.21
C ARG A 102 13.41 5.44 -1.05
N TYR A 103 13.35 4.23 -0.50
CA TYR A 103 13.74 3.02 -1.21
C TYR A 103 12.96 2.86 -2.52
N VAL A 104 11.63 3.01 -2.48
CA VAL A 104 10.78 2.89 -3.68
C VAL A 104 11.14 3.95 -4.72
N ARG A 105 11.41 5.19 -4.29
CA ARG A 105 11.84 6.27 -5.18
C ARG A 105 13.18 5.97 -5.86
N GLU A 106 14.15 5.47 -5.12
CA GLU A 106 15.47 5.10 -5.64
C GLU A 106 15.40 3.91 -6.59
N MET A 107 14.64 2.87 -6.23
CA MET A 107 14.36 1.74 -7.09
C MET A 107 13.70 2.18 -8.41
N MET A 108 12.72 3.09 -8.36
CA MET A 108 12.10 3.62 -9.58
C MET A 108 13.08 4.42 -10.45
N LYS A 109 14.03 5.14 -9.84
CA LYS A 109 15.05 5.94 -10.56
C LYS A 109 16.10 5.03 -11.22
N ASN A 110 16.58 4.03 -10.49
CA ASN A 110 17.68 3.17 -10.92
C ASN A 110 17.21 2.01 -11.82
N GLY A 111 15.89 1.75 -11.84
CA GLY A 111 15.29 0.61 -12.49
C GLY A 111 15.00 -0.49 -11.49
N ILE A 112 13.95 -1.27 -11.77
CA ILE A 112 13.59 -2.40 -10.93
C ILE A 112 14.73 -3.43 -11.03
N PRO A 113 15.29 -3.90 -9.90
CA PRO A 113 16.34 -4.93 -9.88
C PRO A 113 15.86 -6.22 -10.55
#